data_AF-T1B984-F1
#
_entry.id   AF-T1B984-F1
#
_cell.length_a   1.000
_cell.length_b   1.000
_cell.length_c   1.000
_cell.angle_alpha   90.00
_cell.angle_beta   90.00
_cell.angle_gamma   90.00
#
_symmetry.space_group_name_H-M   'P 1'
#
loop_
_entity.id
_entity.type
_entity.pdbx_description
1 polymer ?
#
loop_
_entity_poly.entity_id
_entity_poly.type
_entity_poly.pdbx_seq_one_letter_code
_entity_poly.pdbx_strand_id
1 'polypeptide(L)'
;MLFNDRLQEALHRAKRRGTQVALLFFDLDGFKQVNDTLGHPTGDRLLQWVAQVARGAIRDMDTVARLGGDEFAVLVEDIDTPVGAAAVAQRLLESLGQPFADGERQIATSASIGISLYPNDGLDPDTLFKAADMAMYRAKAGGRNRFEFFASDLGTTAAAIFTKTAWMRQALEHDGFVLHYQPTVRLQDG
;
A
#
# COMPACT_ATOMS: atom_id res chain seq x y z
N MET A 1 -9.72 14.89 -14.72
CA MET A 1 -9.89 13.42 -14.85
C MET A 1 -10.69 12.94 -13.66
N LEU A 2 -11.60 11.98 -13.84
CA LEU A 2 -12.54 11.51 -12.81
C LEU A 2 -11.89 11.16 -11.46
N PHE A 3 -10.67 10.62 -11.45
CA PHE A 3 -9.96 10.30 -10.21
C PHE A 3 -9.59 11.56 -9.41
N ASN A 4 -9.12 12.62 -10.08
CA ASN A 4 -8.77 13.88 -9.44
C ASN A 4 -10.00 14.52 -8.78
N ASP A 5 -11.15 14.45 -9.46
CA ASP A 5 -12.41 14.97 -8.94
C ASP A 5 -12.83 14.17 -7.68
N ARG A 6 -12.73 12.83 -7.72
CA ARG A 6 -12.97 11.98 -6.54
C ARG A 6 -12.02 12.25 -5.38
N LEU A 7 -10.73 12.44 -5.66
CA LEU A 7 -9.75 12.81 -4.66
C LEU A 7 -10.13 14.15 -4.03
N GLN A 8 -10.41 15.18 -4.84
CA GLN A 8 -10.81 16.48 -4.34
C GLN A 8 -12.08 16.43 -3.48
N GLU A 9 -13.08 15.65 -3.89
CA GLU A 9 -14.28 15.41 -3.07
C GLU A 9 -13.95 14.70 -1.75
N ALA A 10 -13.07 13.70 -1.77
CA ALA A 10 -12.63 12.98 -0.58
C ALA A 10 -11.89 13.91 0.39
N LEU A 11 -11.02 14.79 -0.11
CA LEU A 11 -10.34 15.81 0.71
C LEU A 11 -11.37 16.76 1.35
N HIS A 12 -12.39 17.18 0.61
CA HIS A 12 -13.47 18.01 1.16
C HIS A 12 -14.28 17.27 2.24
N ARG A 13 -14.56 15.97 2.07
CA ARG A 13 -15.22 15.14 3.08
C ARG A 13 -14.36 15.01 4.33
N ALA A 14 -13.09 14.66 4.15
CA ALA A 14 -12.11 14.47 5.22
C ALA A 14 -11.92 15.74 6.06
N LYS A 15 -11.78 16.89 5.39
CA LYS A 15 -11.72 18.21 6.05
C LYS A 15 -12.91 18.49 6.96
N ARG A 16 -14.13 18.12 6.52
CA ARG A 16 -15.35 18.33 7.33
C ARG A 16 -15.46 17.36 8.50
N ARG A 17 -14.98 16.13 8.35
CA ARG A 17 -15.07 15.07 9.36
C ARG A 17 -13.89 15.02 10.31
N GLY A 18 -12.78 15.69 9.97
CA GLY A 18 -11.52 15.56 10.70
C GLY A 18 -10.84 14.21 10.51
N THR A 19 -11.13 13.50 9.40
CA THR A 19 -10.50 12.23 9.04
C THR A 19 -9.30 12.44 8.12
N GLN A 20 -8.47 11.41 7.96
CA GLN A 20 -7.36 11.41 7.00
C GLN A 20 -7.75 10.66 5.71
N VAL A 21 -6.99 10.93 4.65
CA VAL A 21 -7.10 10.25 3.34
C VAL A 21 -5.70 9.84 2.92
N ALA A 22 -5.55 8.64 2.38
CA ALA A 22 -4.29 8.21 1.77
C ALA A 22 -4.43 8.11 0.25
N LEU A 23 -3.42 8.64 -0.45
CA LEU A 23 -3.19 8.41 -1.85
C LEU A 23 -2.01 7.45 -1.99
N LEU A 24 -2.28 6.27 -2.53
CA LEU A 24 -1.27 5.30 -2.93
C LEU A 24 -1.08 5.44 -4.43
N PHE A 25 0.14 5.66 -4.88
CA PHE A 25 0.50 5.73 -6.29
C PHE A 25 1.54 4.64 -6.58
N PHE A 26 1.33 3.86 -7.63
CA PHE A 26 2.22 2.74 -7.93
C PHE A 26 2.36 2.47 -9.41
N ASP A 27 3.48 1.84 -9.75
CA ASP A 27 3.72 1.25 -11.06
C ASP A 27 4.19 -0.20 -10.94
N LEU A 28 4.18 -0.89 -12.08
CA LEU A 28 4.57 -2.28 -12.18
C LEU A 28 6.06 -2.39 -12.47
N ASP A 29 6.77 -3.08 -11.58
CA ASP A 29 8.20 -3.31 -11.74
C ASP A 29 8.48 -4.14 -12.98
N GLY A 30 9.26 -3.59 -13.92
CA GLY A 30 9.69 -4.32 -15.12
C GLY A 30 8.61 -4.46 -16.20
N PHE A 31 7.51 -3.69 -16.14
CA PHE A 31 6.46 -3.76 -17.16
C PHE A 31 6.98 -3.55 -18.59
N LYS A 32 7.92 -2.62 -18.79
CA LYS A 32 8.57 -2.43 -20.09
C LYS A 32 9.27 -3.70 -20.58
N GLN A 33 9.96 -4.42 -19.70
CA GLN A 33 10.63 -5.67 -20.06
C GLN A 33 9.62 -6.75 -20.47
N VAL A 34 8.46 -6.82 -19.82
CA VAL A 34 7.35 -7.70 -20.23
C VAL A 34 6.89 -7.35 -21.65
N ASN A 35 6.69 -6.07 -21.94
CA ASN A 35 6.31 -5.61 -23.28
C ASN A 35 7.37 -5.93 -24.34
N ASP A 36 8.64 -5.66 -24.03
CA ASP A 36 9.74 -5.85 -24.97
C ASP A 36 10.00 -7.35 -25.24
N THR A 37 9.74 -8.23 -24.26
CA THR A 37 10.02 -9.68 -24.36
C THR A 37 8.82 -10.50 -24.84
N LEU A 38 7.61 -10.16 -24.38
CA LEU A 38 6.38 -10.95 -24.58
C LEU A 38 5.33 -10.23 -25.44
N GLY A 39 5.62 -9.00 -25.88
CA GLY A 39 4.77 -8.19 -26.73
C GLY A 39 3.67 -7.44 -25.99
N HIS A 40 3.21 -6.33 -26.58
CA HIS A 40 2.14 -5.49 -26.04
C HIS A 40 0.82 -6.23 -25.74
N PRO A 41 0.37 -7.23 -26.52
CA PRO A 41 -0.84 -7.97 -26.16
C PRO A 41 -0.75 -8.64 -24.78
N THR A 42 0.44 -9.11 -24.39
CA THR A 42 0.67 -9.71 -23.06
C THR A 42 0.70 -8.63 -21.98
N GLY A 43 1.33 -7.47 -22.27
CA GLY A 43 1.29 -6.31 -21.38
C GLY A 43 -0.12 -5.79 -21.12
N ASP A 44 -0.97 -5.73 -22.15
CA ASP A 44 -2.36 -5.30 -22.01
C ASP A 44 -3.17 -6.23 -21.11
N ARG A 45 -3.00 -7.55 -21.27
CA ARG A 45 -3.64 -8.54 -20.37
C ARG A 45 -3.10 -8.45 -18.95
N LEU A 46 -1.80 -8.20 -18.79
CA LEU A 46 -1.21 -7.96 -17.47
C LEU A 46 -1.84 -6.73 -16.80
N LEU A 47 -2.01 -5.62 -17.52
CA LEU A 47 -2.65 -4.41 -16.98
C LEU A 47 -4.12 -4.64 -16.59
N GLN A 48 -4.85 -5.45 -17.36
CA GLN A 48 -6.21 -5.86 -17.01
C GLN A 48 -6.23 -6.69 -15.72
N TRP A 49 -5.31 -7.65 -15.61
CA TRP A 49 -5.16 -8.47 -14.39
C TRP A 49 -4.81 -7.60 -13.18
N VAL A 50 -3.87 -6.66 -13.32
CA VAL A 50 -3.50 -5.72 -12.25
C VAL A 50 -4.71 -4.91 -11.79
N ALA A 51 -5.52 -4.39 -12.72
CA ALA A 51 -6.73 -3.66 -12.37
C ALA A 51 -7.73 -4.52 -11.57
N GLN A 52 -7.90 -5.78 -11.96
CA GLN A 52 -8.77 -6.73 -11.27
C GLN A 52 -8.24 -7.07 -9.86
N VAL A 53 -6.95 -7.38 -9.75
CA VAL A 53 -6.29 -7.72 -8.49
C VAL A 53 -6.31 -6.53 -7.53
N ALA A 54 -5.96 -5.34 -8.02
CA ALA A 54 -5.99 -4.12 -7.22
C ALA A 54 -7.41 -3.80 -6.73
N ARG A 55 -8.45 -4.01 -7.56
CA ARG A 55 -9.85 -3.83 -7.12
C ARG A 55 -10.25 -4.84 -6.04
N GLY A 56 -9.81 -6.10 -6.14
CA GLY A 56 -10.06 -7.10 -5.11
C GLY A 56 -9.28 -6.87 -3.81
N ALA A 57 -8.18 -6.13 -3.88
CA ALA A 57 -7.33 -5.80 -2.73
C ALA A 57 -7.76 -4.53 -1.98
N ILE A 58 -8.86 -3.86 -2.35
CA ILE A 58 -9.33 -2.64 -1.69
C ILE A 58 -10.79 -2.78 -1.23
N ARG A 59 -11.26 -1.90 -0.34
CA ARG A 59 -12.66 -1.91 0.11
C ARG A 59 -13.55 -1.28 -0.97
N ASP A 60 -14.86 -1.54 -0.90
CA ASP A 60 -15.80 -0.98 -1.88
C ASP A 60 -15.84 0.55 -1.90
N MET A 61 -15.64 1.17 -0.72
CA MET A 61 -15.56 2.62 -0.55
C MET A 61 -14.26 3.23 -1.09
N ASP A 62 -13.20 2.43 -1.21
CA ASP A 62 -11.93 2.87 -1.77
C ASP A 62 -12.03 2.93 -3.31
N THR A 63 -11.24 3.80 -3.92
CA THR A 63 -11.20 3.96 -5.38
C THR A 63 -9.85 3.53 -5.92
N VAL A 64 -9.84 2.70 -6.98
CA VAL A 64 -8.65 2.42 -7.81
C VAL A 64 -8.86 3.03 -9.19
N ALA A 65 -7.79 3.59 -9.77
CA ALA A 65 -7.77 4.06 -11.15
C ALA A 65 -6.41 3.79 -11.80
N ARG A 66 -6.42 3.61 -13.12
CA ARG A 66 -5.21 3.62 -13.95
C ARG A 66 -5.05 5.03 -14.51
N LEU A 67 -3.88 5.66 -14.31
CA LEU A 67 -3.63 7.02 -14.78
C LEU A 67 -3.06 7.07 -16.20
N GLY A 68 -2.33 6.02 -16.58
CA GLY A 68 -1.69 5.89 -17.90
C GLY A 68 -0.57 4.86 -17.83
N GLY A 69 -0.14 4.30 -18.96
CA GLY A 69 0.95 3.32 -18.96
C GLY A 69 0.71 2.16 -17.97
N ASP A 70 1.68 1.90 -17.10
CA ASP A 70 1.64 0.98 -15.97
C ASP A 70 1.35 1.66 -14.62
N GLU A 71 0.95 2.92 -14.63
CA GLU A 71 0.71 3.72 -13.43
C GLU A 71 -0.74 3.61 -12.95
N PHE A 72 -0.88 3.35 -11.65
CA PHE A 72 -2.14 3.21 -10.95
C PHE A 72 -2.16 4.06 -9.68
N ALA A 73 -3.35 4.50 -9.31
CA ALA A 73 -3.61 5.21 -8.07
C ALA A 73 -4.74 4.54 -7.29
N VAL A 74 -4.58 4.49 -5.96
CA VAL A 74 -5.59 4.05 -5.02
C VAL A 74 -5.85 5.16 -4.01
N LEU A 75 -7.12 5.51 -3.86
CA LEU A 75 -7.63 6.45 -2.87
C LEU A 75 -8.25 5.66 -1.73
N VAL A 76 -7.69 5.81 -0.53
CA VAL A 76 -8.19 5.20 0.70
C VAL A 76 -8.77 6.31 1.58
N GLU A 77 -10.08 6.25 1.81
CA GLU A 77 -10.81 7.24 2.59
C GLU A 77 -11.02 6.79 4.05
N ASP A 78 -11.35 7.74 4.92
CA ASP A 78 -11.73 7.49 6.32
C ASP A 78 -10.69 6.63 7.07
N ILE A 79 -9.41 7.00 6.96
CA ILE A 79 -8.33 6.39 7.75
C ILE A 79 -8.08 7.17 9.04
N ASP A 80 -8.00 6.46 10.17
CA ASP A 80 -7.71 7.05 11.49
C ASP A 80 -6.21 7.15 11.76
N THR A 81 -5.42 6.27 11.14
CA THR A 81 -3.96 6.21 11.32
C THR A 81 -3.26 5.81 10.01
N PRO A 82 -1.98 6.18 9.83
CA PRO A 82 -1.15 5.73 8.71
C PRO A 82 -1.08 4.19 8.54
N VAL A 83 -1.32 3.44 9.61
CA VAL A 83 -1.31 1.96 9.60
C VAL A 83 -2.38 1.41 8.64
N GLY A 84 -3.52 2.08 8.52
CA GLY A 84 -4.57 1.69 7.58
C GLY A 84 -4.09 1.72 6.12
N ALA A 85 -3.39 2.79 5.74
CA ALA A 85 -2.79 2.93 4.42
C ALA A 85 -1.69 1.90 4.17
N ALA A 86 -0.83 1.65 5.17
CA ALA A 86 0.22 0.64 5.09
C ALA A 86 -0.36 -0.77 4.88
N ALA A 87 -1.48 -1.09 5.55
CA ALA A 87 -2.15 -2.38 5.39
C ALA A 87 -2.74 -2.57 3.98
N VAL A 88 -3.29 -1.51 3.37
CA VAL A 88 -3.77 -1.56 1.98
C VAL A 88 -2.59 -1.73 1.02
N ALA A 89 -1.51 -0.98 1.22
CA ALA A 89 -0.31 -1.09 0.39
C ALA A 89 0.32 -2.49 0.46
N GLN A 90 0.43 -3.06 1.67
CA GLN A 90 0.93 -4.42 1.85
C GLN A 90 0.06 -5.44 1.12
N ARG A 91 -1.28 -5.35 1.27
CA ARG A 91 -2.19 -6.28 0.60
C ARG A 91 -2.10 -6.16 -0.92
N LEU A 92 -1.90 -4.94 -1.45
CA LEU A 92 -1.63 -4.72 -2.88
C LEU A 92 -0.34 -5.41 -3.31
N LEU A 93 0.77 -5.24 -2.57
CA LEU A 93 2.04 -5.91 -2.88
C LEU A 93 1.90 -7.44 -2.87
N GLU A 94 1.25 -8.00 -1.86
CA GLU A 94 1.04 -9.45 -1.74
C GLU A 94 0.19 -10.01 -2.89
N SER A 95 -0.84 -9.27 -3.29
CA SER A 95 -1.75 -9.68 -4.35
C SER A 95 -1.12 -9.53 -5.73
N LEU A 96 -0.39 -8.43 -5.98
CA LEU A 96 0.33 -8.18 -7.22
C LEU A 96 1.62 -9.01 -7.35
N GLY A 97 2.13 -9.52 -6.23
CA GLY A 97 3.25 -10.46 -6.17
C GLY A 97 2.89 -11.89 -6.58
N GLN A 98 1.60 -12.21 -6.72
CA GLN A 98 1.18 -13.50 -7.26
C GLN A 98 1.50 -13.57 -8.77
N PRO A 99 2.03 -14.70 -9.28
CA PRO A 99 2.31 -14.83 -10.70
C PRO A 99 1.07 -14.60 -11.57
N PHE A 100 1.22 -13.76 -12.59
CA PHE A 100 0.20 -13.57 -13.62
C PHE A 100 0.25 -14.73 -14.63
N ALA A 101 -0.83 -15.48 -14.71
CA ALA A 101 -0.98 -16.59 -15.66
C ALA A 101 -1.41 -16.07 -17.04
N ASP A 102 -0.57 -16.27 -18.06
CA ASP A 102 -0.86 -15.95 -19.47
C ASP A 102 -0.75 -17.22 -20.32
N GLY A 103 -1.85 -17.99 -20.38
CA GLY A 103 -1.85 -19.33 -20.97
C GLY A 103 -1.05 -20.30 -20.10
N GLU A 104 -0.03 -20.93 -20.68
CA GLU A 104 0.88 -21.84 -19.95
C GLU A 104 2.01 -21.11 -19.22
N ARG A 105 2.15 -19.79 -19.42
CA ARG A 105 3.22 -18.99 -18.82
C ARG A 105 2.80 -18.45 -17.46
N GLN A 106 3.76 -18.43 -16.54
CA GLN A 106 3.65 -17.75 -15.25
C GLN A 106 4.62 -16.57 -15.26
N ILE A 107 4.08 -15.36 -15.21
CA ILE A 107 4.87 -14.12 -15.27
C ILE A 107 4.96 -13.57 -13.85
N ALA A 108 6.17 -13.52 -13.31
CA ALA A 108 6.41 -12.88 -12.02
C ALA A 108 6.22 -11.37 -12.16
N THR A 109 5.50 -10.78 -11.22
CA THR A 109 5.18 -9.35 -11.18
C THR A 109 5.40 -8.81 -9.78
N SER A 110 5.76 -7.54 -9.69
CA SER A 110 5.79 -6.79 -8.45
C SER A 110 5.44 -5.34 -8.72
N ALA A 111 5.24 -4.56 -7.66
CA ALA A 111 4.95 -3.14 -7.76
C ALA A 111 5.80 -2.34 -6.77
N SER A 112 6.08 -1.10 -7.15
CA SER A 112 6.66 -0.10 -6.27
C SER A 112 5.58 0.91 -5.90
N ILE A 113 5.29 1.09 -4.61
CA ILE A 113 4.16 1.90 -4.14
C ILE A 113 4.68 3.11 -3.35
N GLY A 114 4.21 4.30 -3.67
CA GLY A 114 4.38 5.51 -2.88
C GLY A 114 3.09 5.92 -2.19
N ILE A 115 3.17 6.37 -0.95
CA ILE A 115 2.02 6.74 -0.12
C ILE A 115 2.14 8.19 0.33
N SER A 116 1.11 8.99 0.10
CA SER A 116 0.95 10.32 0.70
C SER A 116 -0.35 10.40 1.50
N LEU A 117 -0.34 11.21 2.56
CA LEU A 117 -1.43 11.34 3.52
C LEU A 117 -1.95 12.77 3.57
N TYR A 118 -3.25 12.95 3.37
CA TYR A 118 -3.92 14.19 3.75
C TYR A 118 -4.24 14.18 5.26
N PRO A 119 -4.04 15.30 5.98
CA PRO A 119 -3.52 16.59 5.51
C PRO A 119 -1.99 16.74 5.61
N ASN A 120 -1.27 15.73 6.08
CA ASN A 120 0.15 15.80 6.45
C ASN A 120 1.10 16.10 5.28
N ASP A 121 0.87 15.48 4.14
CA ASP A 121 1.74 15.50 2.96
C ASP A 121 1.21 16.43 1.85
N GLY A 122 0.07 17.08 2.08
CA GLY A 122 -0.55 17.98 1.12
C GLY A 122 -2.00 18.31 1.47
N LEU A 123 -2.50 19.45 1.00
CA LEU A 123 -3.88 19.91 1.21
C LEU A 123 -4.74 19.86 -0.06
N ASP A 124 -4.14 19.55 -1.19
CA ASP A 124 -4.74 19.52 -2.51
C ASP A 124 -4.24 18.30 -3.30
N PRO A 125 -4.98 17.88 -4.34
CA PRO A 125 -4.64 16.70 -5.14
C PRO A 125 -3.23 16.74 -5.75
N ASP A 126 -2.81 17.87 -6.32
CA ASP A 126 -1.53 17.97 -7.03
C ASP A 126 -0.34 17.80 -6.08
N THR A 127 -0.41 18.39 -4.89
CA THR A 127 0.61 18.23 -3.85
C THR A 127 0.69 16.78 -3.37
N LEU A 128 -0.45 16.13 -3.15
CA LEU A 128 -0.49 14.73 -2.72
C LEU A 128 0.06 13.78 -3.78
N PHE A 129 -0.24 14.01 -5.06
CA PHE A 129 0.32 13.22 -6.16
C PHE A 129 1.83 13.35 -6.25
N LYS A 130 2.36 14.58 -6.18
CA LYS A 130 3.82 14.80 -6.17
C LYS A 130 4.50 14.10 -5.00
N ALA A 131 3.89 14.15 -3.81
CA ALA A 131 4.38 13.47 -2.63
C ALA A 131 4.39 11.94 -2.83
N ALA A 132 3.29 11.37 -3.32
CA ALA A 132 3.19 9.93 -3.58
C ALA A 132 4.18 9.46 -4.66
N ASP A 133 4.36 10.23 -5.74
CA ASP A 133 5.33 9.94 -6.81
C ASP A 133 6.77 9.94 -6.27
N MET A 134 7.15 10.93 -5.47
CA MET A 134 8.46 10.95 -4.82
C MET A 134 8.68 9.73 -3.92
N ALA A 135 7.65 9.30 -3.18
CA ALA A 135 7.72 8.12 -2.34
C ALA A 135 7.84 6.83 -3.18
N MET A 136 7.10 6.72 -4.27
CA MET A 136 7.16 5.60 -5.21
C MET A 136 8.54 5.47 -5.84
N TYR A 137 9.15 6.59 -6.22
CA TYR A 137 10.53 6.61 -6.70
C TYR A 137 11.53 6.12 -5.65
N ARG A 138 11.35 6.49 -4.38
CA ARG A 138 12.16 5.94 -3.27
C ARG A 138 11.93 4.44 -3.09
N ALA A 139 10.70 3.94 -3.25
CA ALA A 139 10.41 2.51 -3.23
C ALA A 139 11.19 1.75 -4.32
N LYS A 140 11.22 2.29 -5.55
CA LYS A 140 12.03 1.74 -6.65
C LYS A 140 13.52 1.74 -6.33
N ALA A 141 14.06 2.87 -5.88
CA ALA A 141 15.47 3.01 -5.56
C ALA A 141 15.88 2.12 -4.37
N GLY A 142 14.95 1.86 -3.45
CA GLY A 142 15.13 0.99 -2.29
C GLY A 142 14.96 -0.51 -2.56
N GLY A 143 14.96 -0.95 -3.83
CA GLY A 143 14.96 -2.36 -4.19
C GLY A 143 13.68 -2.91 -4.81
N ARG A 144 12.67 -2.06 -5.09
CA ARG A 144 11.37 -2.46 -5.67
C ARG A 144 10.56 -3.40 -4.77
N ASN A 145 9.39 -3.84 -5.23
CA ASN A 145 8.48 -4.73 -4.50
C ASN A 145 8.24 -4.29 -3.05
N ARG A 146 7.96 -3.00 -2.85
CA ARG A 146 7.81 -2.40 -1.53
C ARG A 146 6.97 -1.13 -1.62
N PHE A 147 6.49 -0.69 -0.46
CA PHE A 147 5.88 0.62 -0.32
C PHE A 147 6.78 1.57 0.46
N GLU A 148 6.62 2.86 0.21
CA GLU A 148 7.24 3.95 0.96
C GLU A 148 6.23 5.05 1.24
N PHE A 149 6.30 5.65 2.43
CA PHE A 149 5.57 6.88 2.71
C PHE A 149 6.41 8.09 2.28
N PHE A 150 5.74 9.18 1.89
CA PHE A 150 6.41 10.43 1.58
C PHE A 150 7.17 10.98 2.79
N ALA A 151 6.48 11.08 3.93
CA ALA A 151 7.09 11.42 5.22
C ALA A 151 7.75 10.17 5.83
N SER A 152 9.09 10.16 5.88
CA SER A 152 9.91 9.04 6.35
C SER A 152 9.60 8.63 7.80
N ASP A 153 9.30 9.59 8.67
CA ASP A 153 9.09 9.33 10.10
C ASP A 153 7.72 8.67 10.37
N LEU A 154 6.72 9.06 9.59
CA LEU A 154 5.40 8.41 9.59
C LEU A 154 5.50 7.01 8.97
N GLY A 155 6.28 6.86 7.90
CA GLY A 155 6.50 5.57 7.24
C GLY A 155 7.18 4.54 8.12
N THR A 156 8.27 4.91 8.79
CA THR A 156 9.00 4.03 9.71
C THR A 156 8.12 3.57 10.87
N THR A 157 7.35 4.47 11.47
CA THR A 157 6.43 4.15 12.58
C THR A 157 5.29 3.25 12.12
N ALA A 158 4.63 3.59 11.00
CA ALA A 158 3.50 2.83 10.48
C ALA A 158 3.92 1.41 10.05
N ALA A 159 5.04 1.29 9.34
CA ALA A 159 5.60 0.01 8.93
C ALA A 159 6.01 -0.83 10.16
N ALA A 160 6.63 -0.23 11.18
CA ALA A 160 7.00 -0.94 12.41
C ALA A 160 5.76 -1.46 13.16
N ILE A 161 4.71 -0.64 13.32
CA ILE A 161 3.46 -1.04 13.95
C ILE A 161 2.78 -2.15 13.14
N PHE A 162 2.71 -2.00 11.82
CA PHE A 162 2.12 -3.00 10.94
C PHE A 162 2.86 -4.35 11.05
N THR A 163 4.18 -4.35 10.90
CA THR A 163 5.02 -5.55 11.03
C THR A 163 4.86 -6.20 12.40
N LYS A 164 4.88 -5.42 13.48
CA LYS A 164 4.68 -5.94 14.83
C LYS A 164 3.29 -6.56 15.00
N THR A 165 2.26 -5.95 14.44
CA THR A 165 0.88 -6.47 14.49
C THR A 165 0.75 -7.76 13.69
N ALA A 166 1.39 -7.84 12.52
CA ALA A 166 1.44 -9.05 11.70
C ALA A 166 2.14 -10.19 12.45
N TRP A 167 3.31 -9.92 13.05
CA TRP A 167 4.03 -10.90 13.87
C TRP A 167 3.23 -11.34 15.10
N MET A 168 2.53 -10.43 15.77
CA MET A 168 1.66 -10.78 16.90
C MET A 168 0.52 -11.71 16.48
N ARG A 169 -0.13 -11.48 15.32
CA ARG A 169 -1.15 -12.41 14.81
C ARG A 169 -0.55 -13.78 14.50
N GLN A 170 0.57 -13.81 13.80
CA GLN A 170 1.24 -15.06 13.47
C GLN A 170 1.65 -15.83 14.74
N ALA A 171 2.19 -15.14 15.74
CA ALA A 171 2.54 -15.74 17.02
C ALA A 171 1.31 -16.23 17.80
N LEU A 172 0.16 -15.57 17.69
CA LEU A 172 -1.10 -16.08 18.27
C LEU A 172 -1.57 -17.35 17.55
N GLU A 173 -1.49 -17.40 16.22
CA GLU A 173 -1.93 -18.56 15.42
C GLU A 173 -1.03 -19.79 15.56
N HIS A 174 0.23 -19.59 15.94
CA HIS A 174 1.24 -20.66 16.04
C HIS A 174 1.79 -20.87 17.46
N ASP A 175 0.99 -20.58 18.50
CA ASP A 175 1.36 -20.77 19.92
C ASP A 175 2.72 -20.14 20.30
N GLY A 176 3.08 -19.03 19.64
CA GLY A 176 4.34 -18.30 19.81
C GLY A 176 4.42 -17.44 21.06
N PHE A 177 3.41 -17.46 21.93
CA PHE A 177 3.40 -16.77 23.22
C PHE A 177 3.66 -17.74 24.38
N VAL A 178 4.51 -17.33 25.32
CA VAL A 178 4.81 -18.09 26.54
C VAL A 178 4.47 -17.28 27.78
N LEU A 179 3.99 -17.97 28.81
CA LEU A 179 3.66 -17.36 30.09
C LEU A 179 4.88 -17.42 31.02
N HIS A 180 5.39 -16.25 31.39
CA HIS A 180 6.44 -16.12 32.40
C HIS A 180 5.83 -15.78 33.76
N TYR A 181 6.32 -16.42 34.81
CA TYR A 181 5.93 -16.15 36.20
C TYR A 181 7.12 -15.55 36.95
N GLN A 182 6.93 -14.38 37.55
CA GLN A 182 7.93 -13.75 38.40
C GLN A 182 7.42 -13.73 39.85
N PRO A 183 8.05 -14.47 40.78
CA PRO A 183 7.61 -14.50 42.17
C PRO A 183 7.84 -13.16 42.84
N THR A 184 6.90 -12.77 43.69
CA THR A 184 7.04 -11.61 44.57
C THR A 184 7.00 -12.11 46.01
N VAL A 185 8.03 -11.79 46.79
CA VAL A 185 8.16 -12.17 48.21
C VAL A 185 7.90 -10.98 49.10
N ARG A 186 7.35 -11.23 50.29
CA ARG A 186 7.09 -10.20 51.28
C ARG A 186 8.32 -10.05 52.16
N LEU A 187 8.89 -8.85 52.25
CA LEU A 187 10.18 -8.64 52.93
C LEU A 187 10.20 -9.01 54.43
N GLN A 188 9.03 -9.11 55.09
CA GLN A 188 8.93 -9.43 56.51
C GLN A 188 9.07 -10.93 56.82
N ASP A 189 8.64 -11.79 55.89
CA ASP A 189 8.44 -13.22 56.12
C ASP A 189 8.90 -14.11 54.94
N GLY A 190 9.35 -13.51 53.84
CA GLY A 190 9.78 -14.19 52.61
C GLY A 190 8.62 -14.49 51.68
#